data_AF-B3E1I6-F1
#
_entry.id   AF-B3E1I6-F1
#
_cell.length_a   1.000
_cell.length_b   1.000
_cell.length_c   1.000
_cell.angle_alpha   90.00
_cell.angle_beta   90.00
_cell.angle_gamma   90.00
#
_symmetry.space_group_name_H-M   'P 1'
#
loop_
_entity.id
_entity.type
_entity.pdbx_description
1 polymer ?
#
loop_
_entity_poly.entity_id
_entity_poly.type
_entity_poly.pdbx_seq_one_letter_code
_entity_poly.pdbx_strand_id
1 'polypeptide(L)'
;MSMDPLLLPLFVVNILLVLVDASVGYHLAPLLFQAGGGDPEAAESGVGTVRKLLTGVVLLYMFFNCFAFFRYNGPLLLLVTALILFDLGGQLYIRHRSRNHADAEDQ
;
A
#
# COMPACT_ATOMS: atom_id res chain seq x y z
N MET A 1 -10.48 -15.91 -23.25
CA MET A 1 -10.09 -14.50 -23.43
C MET A 1 -8.58 -14.44 -23.43
N SER A 2 -7.96 -14.10 -24.55
CA SER A 2 -6.50 -13.91 -24.62
C SER A 2 -6.16 -12.67 -23.80
N MET A 3 -5.63 -12.85 -22.59
CA MET A 3 -5.20 -11.74 -21.72
C MET A 3 -3.88 -11.11 -22.15
N ASP A 4 -3.21 -11.69 -23.15
CA ASP A 4 -1.89 -11.28 -23.64
C ASP A 4 -1.72 -9.79 -23.91
N PRO A 5 -2.65 -9.07 -24.59
CA PRO A 5 -2.49 -7.63 -24.81
C PRO A 5 -2.65 -6.79 -23.52
N LEU A 6 -3.31 -7.34 -22.49
CA LEU A 6 -3.54 -6.68 -21.21
C LEU A 6 -2.43 -6.93 -20.19
N LEU A 7 -1.59 -7.96 -20.37
CA LEU A 7 -0.52 -8.30 -19.41
C LEU A 7 0.47 -7.15 -19.20
N LEU A 8 0.95 -6.54 -20.30
CA LEU A 8 1.91 -5.44 -20.23
C LEU A 8 1.30 -4.17 -19.60
N PRO A 9 0.12 -3.68 -20.03
CA PRO A 9 -0.57 -2.60 -19.35
C PRO A 9 -0.77 -2.86 -17.86
N LEU A 10 -1.22 -4.07 -17.48
CA LEU A 10 -1.50 -4.40 -16.08
C LEU A 10 -0.21 -4.41 -15.24
N PHE A 11 0.87 -4.95 -15.79
CA PHE A 11 2.19 -4.93 -15.17
C PHE A 11 2.68 -3.49 -14.90
N VAL A 12 2.56 -2.60 -15.87
CA VAL A 12 2.94 -1.18 -15.74
C VAL A 12 2.04 -0.46 -14.72
N VAL A 13 0.73 -0.68 -14.78
CA VAL A 13 -0.22 -0.11 -13.82
C VAL A 13 0.11 -0.57 -12.40
N ASN A 14 0.42 -1.86 -12.19
CA ASN A 14 0.85 -2.36 -10.89
C ASN A 14 2.13 -1.68 -10.40
N ILE A 15 3.10 -1.39 -11.28
CA ILE A 15 4.29 -0.63 -10.90
C ILE A 15 3.91 0.76 -10.39
N LEU A 16 3.07 1.48 -11.14
CA LEU A 16 2.63 2.82 -10.76
C LEU A 16 1.84 2.80 -9.44
N LEU A 17 0.94 1.83 -9.28
CA LEU A 17 0.15 1.67 -8.05
C LEU A 17 1.05 1.41 -6.84
N VAL A 18 2.05 0.54 -6.95
CA VAL A 18 2.99 0.29 -5.84
C VAL A 18 3.80 1.55 -5.51
N LEU A 19 4.20 2.36 -6.49
CA LEU A 19 4.91 3.62 -6.22
C LEU A 19 4.02 4.63 -5.48
N VAL A 20 2.76 4.72 -5.87
CA VAL A 20 1.76 5.55 -5.18
C VAL A 20 1.55 5.05 -3.75
N ASP A 21 1.33 3.75 -3.59
CA ASP A 21 1.12 3.09 -2.29
C ASP A 21 2.32 3.30 -1.36
N ALA A 22 3.55 3.06 -1.83
CA ALA A 22 4.76 3.30 -1.08
C ALA A 22 4.89 4.76 -0.62
N SER A 23 4.55 5.70 -1.50
CA SER A 23 4.60 7.14 -1.21
C SER A 23 3.56 7.53 -0.15
N VAL A 24 2.32 7.09 -0.33
CA VAL A 24 1.22 7.33 0.61
C VAL A 24 1.55 6.70 1.96
N GLY A 25 1.92 5.43 2.00
CA GLY A 25 2.22 4.68 3.22
C GLY A 25 3.37 5.30 4.00
N TYR A 26 4.42 5.76 3.31
CA TYR A 26 5.55 6.41 3.98
C TYR A 26 5.15 7.70 4.73
N HIS A 27 4.27 8.51 4.12
CA HIS A 27 3.73 9.72 4.74
C HIS A 27 2.70 9.41 5.83
N LEU A 28 1.94 8.34 5.68
CA LEU A 28 0.91 7.93 6.65
C LEU A 28 1.47 7.09 7.80
N ALA A 29 2.71 6.62 7.74
CA ALA A 29 3.32 5.76 8.77
C ALA A 29 3.14 6.25 10.23
N PRO A 30 3.25 7.55 10.57
CA PRO A 30 2.93 8.06 11.91
C PRO A 30 1.48 7.82 12.32
N LEU A 31 0.56 8.06 11.39
CA LEU A 31 -0.88 7.92 11.61
C LEU A 31 -1.28 6.45 11.69
N LEU A 32 -0.66 5.59 10.88
CA LEU A 32 -0.82 4.13 10.97
C LEU A 32 -0.30 3.56 12.29
N PHE A 33 0.84 4.06 12.78
CA PHE A 33 1.38 3.66 14.08
C PHE A 33 0.43 4.05 15.22
N GLN A 34 -0.08 5.29 15.22
CA GLN A 34 -1.06 5.75 16.21
C GLN A 34 -2.37 4.97 16.13
N ALA A 35 -2.91 4.77 14.92
CA ALA A 35 -4.13 3.99 14.71
C ALA A 35 -3.98 2.51 15.15
N GLY A 36 -2.75 1.99 15.14
CA GLY A 36 -2.40 0.67 15.67
C GLY A 36 -2.25 0.60 17.19
N GLY A 37 -2.53 1.67 17.93
CA GLY A 37 -2.37 1.75 19.38
C GLY A 37 -0.92 1.97 19.82
N GLY A 38 -0.08 2.51 18.94
CA GLY A 38 1.31 2.82 19.23
C GLY A 38 1.45 3.88 20.32
N ASP A 39 2.35 3.63 21.26
CA ASP A 39 2.67 4.56 22.35
C ASP A 39 3.34 5.84 21.81
N PRO A 40 2.82 7.04 22.11
CA PRO A 40 3.45 8.31 21.75
C PRO A 40 4.92 8.42 22.18
N GLU A 41 5.30 7.82 23.32
CA GLU A 41 6.68 7.87 23.82
C GLU A 41 7.65 7.06 22.95
N ALA A 42 7.15 6.03 22.25
CA ALA A 42 7.93 5.19 21.35
C ALA A 42 7.78 5.57 19.87
N ALA A 43 7.10 6.68 19.55
CA ALA A 43 6.64 7.03 18.21
C ALA A 43 7.75 7.03 17.15
N GLU A 44 8.94 7.55 17.47
CA GLU A 44 10.03 7.65 16.50
C GLU A 44 10.56 6.28 16.06
N SER A 45 10.72 5.36 17.01
CA SER A 45 11.13 3.97 16.74
C SER A 45 10.02 3.15 16.07
N GLY A 46 8.77 3.39 16.47
CA GLY A 46 7.58 2.74 15.95
C GLY A 46 7.32 3.09 14.49
N VAL A 47 7.39 4.37 14.14
CA VAL A 47 7.25 4.85 12.76
C VAL A 47 8.35 4.31 11.86
N GLY A 48 9.59 4.24 12.37
CA GLY A 48 10.69 3.61 11.65
C GLY A 48 10.41 2.14 11.33
N THR A 49 9.77 1.42 12.26
CA THR A 49 9.38 0.01 12.07
C THR A 49 8.24 -0.12 11.05
N VAL A 50 7.21 0.72 11.13
CA VAL A 50 6.11 0.74 10.14
C VAL A 50 6.64 1.02 8.74
N ARG A 51 7.56 1.97 8.57
CA ARG A 51 8.19 2.27 7.28
C ARG A 51 8.96 1.07 6.72
N LYS A 52 9.70 0.34 7.56
CA LYS A 52 10.40 -0.89 7.16
C LYS A 52 9.42 -1.98 6.72
N LEU A 53 8.32 -2.14 7.44
CA LEU A 53 7.28 -3.11 7.09
C LEU A 53 6.62 -2.76 5.75
N LEU A 54 6.26 -1.50 5.54
CA LEU A 54 5.74 -1.00 4.25
C LEU A 54 6.73 -1.25 3.11
N THR A 55 8.01 -1.01 3.34
CA THR A 55 9.07 -1.31 2.36
C THR A 55 9.11 -2.80 2.02
N GLY A 56 8.99 -3.67 3.03
CA GLY A 56 8.91 -5.12 2.82
C GLY A 56 7.70 -5.54 1.99
N VAL A 57 6.55 -4.94 2.24
CA VAL A 57 5.31 -5.19 1.47
C VAL A 57 5.46 -4.74 0.01
N VAL A 58 6.03 -3.55 -0.22
CA VAL A 58 6.34 -3.02 -1.56
C VAL A 58 7.26 -3.97 -2.35
N LEU A 59 8.31 -4.48 -1.70
CA LEU A 59 9.22 -5.45 -2.31
C LEU A 59 8.49 -6.76 -2.67
N LEU A 60 7.59 -7.22 -1.80
CA LEU A 60 6.79 -8.41 -2.04
C LEU A 60 5.85 -8.24 -3.24
N TYR A 61 5.17 -7.10 -3.34
CA TYR A 61 4.32 -6.79 -4.49
C TYR A 61 5.13 -6.71 -5.79
N MET A 62 6.30 -6.07 -5.77
CA MET A 62 7.17 -6.03 -6.95
C MET A 62 7.67 -7.41 -7.36
N PHE A 63 8.06 -8.24 -6.40
CA PHE A 63 8.46 -9.61 -6.66
C PHE A 63 7.34 -10.40 -7.35
N PHE A 64 6.12 -10.38 -6.80
CA PHE A 64 5.00 -11.09 -7.40
C PHE A 64 4.55 -10.50 -8.73
N ASN A 65 4.58 -9.17 -8.90
CA ASN A 65 4.25 -8.51 -10.15
C ASN A 65 5.21 -8.96 -11.28
N CYS A 66 6.52 -8.95 -11.01
CA CYS A 66 7.54 -9.46 -11.93
C CYS A 66 7.37 -10.96 -12.21
N PHE A 67 7.22 -11.76 -11.16
CA PHE A 67 7.04 -13.21 -11.29
C PHE A 67 5.81 -13.55 -12.14
N ALA A 68 4.69 -12.87 -11.91
CA ALA A 68 3.45 -13.08 -12.65
C ALA A 68 3.58 -12.69 -14.13
N PHE A 69 4.20 -11.54 -14.41
CA PHE A 69 4.42 -11.08 -15.79
C PHE A 69 5.33 -12.03 -16.59
N PHE A 70 6.51 -12.36 -16.05
CA PHE A 70 7.46 -13.25 -16.75
C PHE A 70 6.97 -14.69 -16.89
N ARG A 71 6.00 -15.12 -16.07
CA ARG A 71 5.33 -16.42 -16.21
C ARG A 71 4.06 -16.37 -17.06
N TYR A 72 3.72 -15.22 -17.64
CA TYR A 72 2.47 -15.01 -18.39
C TYR A 72 1.22 -15.37 -17.57
N ASN A 73 1.27 -15.14 -16.26
CA ASN A 73 0.21 -15.51 -15.32
C ASN A 73 -0.71 -14.30 -15.03
N GLY A 74 -1.65 -14.07 -15.94
CA GLY A 74 -2.65 -12.99 -15.84
C GLY A 74 -3.48 -12.99 -14.54
N PRO A 75 -3.99 -14.14 -14.05
CA PRO A 75 -4.70 -14.20 -12.78
C PRO A 75 -3.88 -13.73 -11.58
N LEU A 76 -2.59 -14.10 -11.52
CA LEU A 76 -1.70 -13.65 -10.45
C LEU A 76 -1.44 -12.13 -10.54
N LEU A 77 -1.29 -11.60 -11.75
CA LEU A 77 -1.16 -10.16 -12.02
C LEU A 77 -2.38 -9.38 -11.50
N LEU A 78 -3.59 -9.87 -11.73
CA LEU A 78 -4.84 -9.29 -11.21
C LEU A 78 -4.93 -9.37 -9.68
N LEU A 79 -4.49 -10.50 -9.10
CA LEU A 79 -4.45 -10.67 -7.65
C LEU A 79 -3.50 -9.64 -7.02
N VAL A 80 -2.32 -9.42 -7.61
CA VAL A 80 -1.38 -8.38 -7.17
C VAL A 80 -2.04 -7.01 -7.26
N THR A 81 -2.74 -6.69 -8.36
CA THR A 81 -3.50 -5.43 -8.48
C THR A 81 -4.50 -5.26 -7.34
N ALA A 82 -5.30 -6.29 -7.05
CA ALA A 82 -6.31 -6.24 -6.01
C ALA A 82 -5.70 -6.02 -4.61
N LEU A 83 -4.56 -6.66 -4.31
CA LEU A 83 -3.85 -6.48 -3.05
C LEU A 83 -3.31 -5.05 -2.91
N ILE A 84 -2.69 -4.48 -3.95
CA ILE A 84 -2.18 -3.10 -3.90
C ILE A 84 -3.33 -2.11 -3.70
N LEU A 85 -4.45 -2.28 -4.42
CA LEU A 85 -5.61 -1.42 -4.27
C LEU A 85 -6.24 -1.52 -2.87
N PHE A 86 -6.26 -2.72 -2.30
CA PHE A 86 -6.75 -2.92 -0.94
C PHE A 86 -5.86 -2.20 0.09
N ASP A 87 -4.54 -2.31 -0.05
CA ASP A 87 -3.58 -1.65 0.85
C ASP A 87 -3.71 -0.12 0.76
N LEU A 88 -3.68 0.43 -0.46
CA LEU A 88 -3.86 1.85 -0.72
C LEU A 88 -5.21 2.36 -0.20
N GLY A 89 -6.28 1.58 -0.41
CA GLY A 89 -7.63 1.89 0.09
C GLY A 89 -7.68 1.94 1.61
N GLY A 90 -7.04 0.97 2.29
CA GLY A 90 -6.93 0.94 3.75
C GLY A 90 -6.15 2.14 4.30
N GLN A 91 -5.00 2.46 3.70
CA GLN A 91 -4.20 3.62 4.06
C GLN A 91 -5.01 4.93 3.91
N LEU A 92 -5.70 5.11 2.77
CA LEU A 92 -6.54 6.29 2.53
C LEU A 92 -7.75 6.36 3.47
N TYR A 93 -8.37 5.23 3.80
CA TYR A 93 -9.47 5.17 4.76
C TYR A 93 -9.03 5.65 6.14
N ILE A 94 -7.87 5.20 6.62
CA ILE A 94 -7.31 5.60 7.92
C ILE A 94 -7.03 7.11 7.95
N ARG A 95 -6.47 7.66 6.86
CA ARG A 95 -6.28 9.12 6.72
C ARG A 95 -7.60 9.88 6.77
N HIS A 96 -8.61 9.42 6.03
CA HIS A 96 -9.92 10.07 6.00
C HIS A 96 -10.59 10.05 7.38
N ARG A 97 -10.54 8.89 8.06
CA ARG A 97 -11.08 8.74 9.42
C ARG A 97 -10.39 9.66 10.41
N SER A 98 -9.06 9.75 10.39
CA SER A 98 -8.31 10.62 11.30
C SER A 98 -8.63 12.11 11.08
N ARG A 99 -8.81 12.54 9.82
CA ARG A 99 -9.19 13.93 9.53
C ARG A 99 -10.56 14.30 10.10
N ASN A 100 -11.53 13.39 9.98
CA ASN A 100 -12.88 13.61 10.53
C ASN A 100 -12.92 13.65 12.07
N HIS A 101 -11.98 12.98 12.76
CA HIS A 101 -11.89 13.07 14.22
C HIS A 101 -11.28 14.40 14.68
N ALA A 102 -10.32 14.95 13.95
CA ALA A 102 -9.74 16.26 14.25
C ALA A 102 -10.79 17.39 14.12
N ASP A 103 -11.63 17.34 13.08
CA ASP A 103 -12.70 18.34 12.88
C ASP A 103 -13.82 18.26 13.95
N ALA A 104 -13.92 17.14 14.68
CA ALA A 104 -14.94 16.93 15.72
C ALA A 104 -14.49 17.34 17.13
N GLU A 105 -13.18 17.50 17.38
CA GLU A 105 -12.65 18.03 18.65
C GLU A 105 -12.58 19.57 18.68
N ASP A 106 -12.69 20.24 17.53
CA ASP A 106 -12.68 21.71 17.40
C ASP A 106 -14.09 22.36 17.45
N GLN A 107 -15.17 21.60 17.74
CA GLN A 107 -16.54 22.09 17.98
C GLN A 107 -16.96 21.91 19.44
#